data_AF-A0A238Z316-F1
#
_entry.id   AF-A0A238Z316-F1
#
_cell.length_a   1.000
_cell.length_b   1.000
_cell.length_c   1.000
_cell.angle_alpha   90.00
_cell.angle_beta   90.00
_cell.angle_gamma   90.00
#
_symmetry.space_group_name_H-M   'P 1'
#
loop_
_entity.id
_entity.type
_entity.pdbx_description
1 polymer ?
#
loop_
_entity_poly.entity_id
_entity_poly.type
_entity_poly.pdbx_seq_one_letter_code
_entity_poly.pdbx_strand_id
1 'polypeptide(L)'
;MRKLTGILTAFVIGASVSTSIAATSCPSNISNYTTCVAENTTKIENKAPMNVENEKVTANTYAELEEKYQKALEEYNKLKAQLEKEEQELAMLKAKEADLLRRYNLLSQEVAELKKEIEYRKQLEAKIAALKAKLKKAESKVEKLRRAFMALPKSYRVVKGDTLWGIASKSYIYNDPWQWPLIYKANRDQIKNPHLIYPNQVFAIPRNITAEKVIEARKEALRTPPPPGVKPKKVGPVRAEDVPSTATDYFLFMHE
;
A
#
# COMPACT_ATOMS: atom_id res chain seq x y z
N MET A 1 -15.28 14.44 -31.49
CA MET A 1 -14.62 15.66 -32.01
C MET A 1 -13.13 15.53 -31.70
N ARG A 2 -12.28 14.83 -32.48
CA ARG A 2 -11.61 15.19 -33.75
C ARG A 2 -10.86 16.54 -33.74
N LYS A 3 -9.51 16.43 -33.80
CA LYS A 3 -8.49 17.28 -34.46
C LYS A 3 -7.86 18.41 -33.63
N LEU A 4 -6.54 18.32 -33.34
CA LEU A 4 -5.37 18.92 -34.05
C LEU A 4 -5.31 20.45 -33.82
N THR A 5 -4.23 21.09 -33.38
CA THR A 5 -2.88 21.16 -34.00
C THR A 5 -1.90 21.82 -33.02
N GLY A 6 -0.66 21.32 -32.97
CA GLY A 6 0.48 22.07 -32.44
C GLY A 6 1.05 23.05 -33.47
N ILE A 7 1.80 24.05 -32.98
CA ILE A 7 2.73 24.85 -33.78
C ILE A 7 4.02 25.06 -32.97
N LEU A 8 5.05 24.36 -33.40
CA LEU A 8 6.46 24.70 -33.22
C LEU A 8 6.79 25.82 -34.21
N THR A 9 7.42 26.91 -33.77
CA THR A 9 8.28 27.73 -34.63
C THR A 9 9.41 28.31 -33.81
N ALA A 10 10.60 27.73 -33.99
CA ALA A 10 11.87 28.35 -33.68
C ALA A 10 12.14 29.46 -34.71
N PHE A 11 12.64 30.61 -34.27
CA PHE A 11 13.31 31.54 -35.15
C PHE A 11 14.58 32.05 -34.47
N VAL A 12 15.69 31.52 -34.96
CA VAL A 12 17.05 32.01 -34.73
C VAL A 12 17.27 33.13 -35.75
N ILE A 13 17.55 34.35 -35.29
CA ILE A 13 18.32 35.30 -36.09
C ILE A 13 19.55 35.65 -35.27
N GLY A 14 20.68 35.14 -35.75
CA GLY A 14 21.98 35.72 -35.44
C GLY A 14 22.18 36.98 -36.28
N ALA A 15 22.54 38.06 -35.62
CA ALA A 15 23.22 39.19 -36.24
C ALA A 15 24.41 39.54 -35.35
N SER A 16 25.57 38.99 -35.73
CA SER A 16 26.89 39.37 -35.24
C SER A 16 27.26 40.74 -35.81
N VAL A 17 27.36 41.76 -34.95
CA VAL A 17 28.12 42.98 -35.27
C VAL A 17 29.39 42.94 -34.45
N SER A 18 30.47 42.56 -35.11
CA SER A 18 31.84 42.75 -34.64
C SER A 18 32.25 44.19 -34.96
N THR A 19 32.45 45.00 -33.93
CA THR A 19 33.32 46.17 -34.01
C THR A 19 34.31 46.10 -32.85
N SER A 20 35.52 45.64 -33.16
CA SER A 20 36.71 45.78 -32.33
C SER A 20 37.06 47.24 -32.17
N ILE A 21 37.08 47.77 -30.95
CA ILE A 21 37.98 48.87 -30.59
C ILE A 21 38.53 48.62 -29.17
N ALA A 22 39.84 48.37 -29.16
CA ALA A 22 40.85 48.51 -28.11
C ALA A 22 40.38 48.50 -26.64
N ALA A 23 40.71 47.39 -25.96
CA ALA A 23 41.03 47.42 -24.54
C ALA A 23 42.20 48.38 -24.33
N THR A 24 41.92 49.56 -23.78
CA THR A 24 42.92 50.36 -23.08
C THR A 24 42.67 50.17 -21.60
N SER A 25 43.46 49.29 -21.01
CA SER A 25 43.59 49.13 -19.58
C SER A 25 43.83 50.49 -18.90
N CYS A 26 43.02 50.84 -17.91
CA CYS A 26 43.43 51.74 -16.85
C CYS A 26 43.00 51.12 -15.51
N PRO A 27 43.96 50.77 -14.63
CA PRO A 27 43.69 50.14 -13.34
C PRO A 27 43.06 51.13 -12.35
N SER A 28 42.26 50.59 -11.45
CA SER A 28 41.95 51.16 -10.14
C SER A 28 43.25 51.43 -9.37
N ASN A 29 43.74 52.68 -9.34
CA ASN A 29 44.77 53.09 -8.39
C ASN A 29 44.73 54.59 -8.07
N ILE A 30 44.60 54.91 -6.79
CA ILE A 30 44.77 56.24 -6.18
C ILE A 30 46.24 56.61 -6.32
N SER A 31 46.63 57.39 -7.33
CA SER A 31 47.98 58.00 -7.33
C SER A 31 48.17 59.25 -8.20
N ASN A 32 47.29 59.59 -9.16
CA ASN A 32 47.61 60.66 -10.14
C ASN A 32 46.59 61.81 -10.22
N TYR A 33 46.03 62.27 -9.09
CA TYR A 33 45.31 63.55 -9.08
C TYR A 33 46.27 64.76 -9.08
N THR A 34 47.51 64.57 -8.61
CA THR A 34 48.49 65.64 -8.43
C THR A 34 49.06 66.18 -9.75
N THR A 35 48.99 65.43 -10.84
CA THR A 35 49.57 65.83 -12.14
C THR A 35 48.59 66.61 -13.03
N CYS A 36 47.27 66.57 -12.76
CA CYS A 36 46.29 67.37 -13.52
C CYS A 36 46.08 68.79 -12.97
N VAL A 37 46.56 69.09 -11.75
CA VAL A 37 46.39 70.42 -11.12
C VAL A 37 47.56 71.37 -11.48
N ALA A 38 48.65 70.87 -12.04
CA ALA A 38 49.87 71.64 -12.29
C ALA A 38 49.90 72.44 -13.60
N GLU A 39 48.97 72.24 -14.54
CA GLU A 39 48.97 72.96 -15.83
C GLU A 39 48.14 74.26 -15.84
N ASN A 40 47.49 74.62 -14.74
CA ASN A 40 46.72 75.87 -14.63
C ASN A 40 47.43 76.98 -13.81
N THR A 41 48.63 76.76 -13.28
CA THR A 41 49.34 77.73 -12.43
C THR A 41 50.32 78.65 -13.16
N THR A 42 50.57 78.47 -14.46
CA THR A 42 51.56 79.28 -15.22
C THR A 42 50.96 80.30 -16.20
N LYS A 43 49.69 80.69 -15.99
CA LYS A 43 49.04 81.79 -16.74
C LYS A 43 48.45 82.88 -15.83
N ILE A 44 49.11 83.15 -14.71
CA ILE A 44 48.84 84.32 -13.88
C ILE A 44 50.10 85.20 -13.84
N GLU A 45 50.41 85.87 -14.94
CA GLU A 45 51.16 87.12 -14.86
C GLU A 45 50.55 88.12 -15.85
N ASN A 46 50.10 89.25 -15.30
CA ASN A 46 49.74 90.51 -15.96
C ASN A 46 48.23 90.79 -16.18
N LYS A 47 47.53 91.22 -15.11
CA LYS A 47 46.68 92.43 -15.13
C LYS A 47 46.23 92.88 -13.73
N ALA A 48 46.64 94.12 -13.39
CA ALA A 48 46.09 95.18 -12.52
C ALA A 48 45.06 94.88 -11.38
N PRO A 49 45.11 95.63 -10.26
CA PRO A 49 44.40 95.32 -9.02
C PRO A 49 42.89 95.60 -9.12
N MET A 50 42.06 94.62 -8.76
CA MET A 50 40.59 94.73 -8.76
C MET A 50 39.96 94.21 -7.46
N ASN A 51 39.69 95.17 -6.58
CA ASN A 51 38.58 95.37 -5.65
C ASN A 51 38.12 94.26 -4.65
N VAL A 52 38.20 94.61 -3.36
CA VAL A 52 37.93 93.81 -2.14
C VAL A 52 36.43 93.55 -1.86
N GLU A 53 35.51 94.04 -2.70
CA GLU A 53 34.07 93.86 -2.52
C GLU A 53 33.50 92.59 -3.21
N ASN A 54 34.17 92.05 -4.24
CA ASN A 54 33.72 90.83 -4.94
C ASN A 54 34.10 89.52 -4.23
N GLU A 55 35.00 89.57 -3.25
CA GLU A 55 35.46 88.41 -2.47
C GLU A 55 34.50 88.08 -1.30
N LYS A 56 33.78 89.08 -0.79
CA LYS A 56 32.80 88.93 0.31
C LYS A 56 31.44 88.41 -0.19
N VAL A 57 31.05 88.75 -1.42
CA VAL A 57 29.79 88.26 -2.04
C VAL A 57 29.91 86.78 -2.44
N THR A 58 31.07 86.36 -2.95
CA THR A 58 31.34 84.96 -3.30
C THR A 58 31.48 84.06 -2.06
N ALA A 59 32.19 84.52 -1.02
CA ALA A 59 32.32 83.79 0.25
C ALA A 59 30.97 83.53 0.97
N ASN A 60 30.02 84.47 0.93
CA ASN A 60 28.69 84.29 1.52
C ASN A 60 27.83 83.27 0.76
N THR A 61 27.92 83.20 -0.57
CA THR A 61 27.25 82.16 -1.38
C THR A 61 27.81 80.75 -1.17
N TYR A 62 29.12 80.61 -0.87
CA TYR A 62 29.72 79.30 -0.58
C TYR A 62 29.31 78.76 0.79
N ALA A 63 29.16 79.62 1.80
CA ALA A 63 28.72 79.20 3.13
C ALA A 63 27.27 78.67 3.14
N GLU A 64 26.34 79.34 2.43
CA GLU A 64 24.96 78.86 2.27
C GLU A 64 24.88 77.55 1.46
N LEU A 65 25.76 77.39 0.47
CA LEU A 65 25.87 76.15 -0.32
C LEU A 65 26.39 74.98 0.53
N GLU A 66 27.37 75.24 1.39
CA GLU A 66 27.92 74.24 2.31
C GLU A 66 26.86 73.80 3.33
N GLU A 67 26.07 74.71 3.89
CA GLU A 67 24.98 74.34 4.81
C GLU A 67 23.91 73.47 4.11
N LYS A 68 23.56 73.78 2.87
CA LYS A 68 22.65 72.96 2.06
C LYS A 68 23.24 71.57 1.77
N TYR A 69 24.54 71.51 1.47
CA TYR A 69 25.25 70.25 1.25
C TYR A 69 25.27 69.38 2.52
N GLN A 70 25.56 69.96 3.68
CA GLN A 70 25.55 69.23 4.96
C GLN A 70 24.15 68.72 5.32
N LYS A 71 23.09 69.53 5.13
CA LYS A 71 21.71 69.07 5.32
C LYS A 71 21.34 67.91 4.38
N ALA A 72 21.71 68.02 3.10
CA ALA A 72 21.48 66.94 2.13
C ALA A 72 22.27 65.67 2.49
N LEU A 73 23.48 65.82 3.04
CA LEU A 73 24.31 64.71 3.52
C LEU A 73 23.69 64.02 4.75
N GLU A 74 23.15 64.78 5.69
CA GLU A 74 22.43 64.26 6.84
C GLU A 74 21.16 63.51 6.43
N GLU A 75 20.36 64.08 5.52
CA GLU A 75 19.18 63.43 4.94
C GLU A 75 19.56 62.14 4.20
N TYR A 76 20.63 62.17 3.39
CA TYR A 76 21.16 61.00 2.70
C TYR A 76 21.57 59.90 3.67
N ASN A 77 22.32 60.24 4.73
CA ASN A 77 22.75 59.27 5.74
C ASN A 77 21.55 58.68 6.50
N LYS A 78 20.54 59.49 6.80
CA LYS A 78 19.30 59.02 7.44
C LYS A 78 18.52 58.07 6.53
N LEU A 79 18.36 58.42 5.26
CA LEU A 79 17.69 57.57 4.27
C LEU A 79 18.46 56.26 4.06
N LYS A 80 19.78 56.33 3.98
CA LYS A 80 20.65 55.15 3.88
C LYS A 80 20.49 54.23 5.08
N ALA A 81 20.46 54.76 6.30
CA ALA A 81 20.24 53.97 7.51
C ALA A 81 18.82 53.36 7.58
N GLN A 82 17.81 54.02 6.99
CA GLN A 82 16.47 53.43 6.85
C GLN A 82 16.47 52.28 5.84
N LEU A 83 17.08 52.48 4.67
CA LEU A 83 17.22 51.45 3.64
C LEU A 83 17.93 50.21 4.19
N GLU A 84 19.03 50.39 4.92
CA GLU A 84 19.77 49.27 5.55
C GLU A 84 18.90 48.47 6.54
N LYS A 85 18.01 49.13 7.30
CA LYS A 85 17.06 48.45 8.20
C LYS A 85 16.00 47.66 7.43
N GLU A 86 15.44 48.25 6.37
CA GLU A 86 14.45 47.59 5.53
C GLU A 86 15.06 46.38 4.80
N GLU A 87 16.30 46.48 4.33
CA GLU A 87 17.04 45.36 3.72
C GLU A 87 17.25 44.21 4.71
N GLN A 88 17.58 44.51 5.97
CA GLN A 88 17.71 43.52 7.03
C GLN A 88 16.37 42.83 7.35
N GLU A 89 15.28 43.59 7.41
CA GLU A 89 13.94 43.05 7.63
C GLU A 89 13.50 42.16 6.47
N LEU A 90 13.71 42.60 5.23
CA LEU A 90 13.42 41.81 4.04
C LEU A 90 14.24 40.51 4.01
N ALA A 91 15.51 40.55 4.40
CA ALA A 91 16.34 39.37 4.52
C ALA A 91 15.79 38.39 5.56
N MET A 92 15.33 38.89 6.72
CA MET A 92 14.67 38.07 7.74
C MET A 92 13.36 37.45 7.25
N LEU A 93 12.52 38.21 6.55
CA LEU A 93 11.26 37.72 6.00
C LEU A 93 11.49 36.64 4.95
N LYS A 94 12.47 36.81 4.06
CA LYS A 94 12.85 35.79 3.07
C LYS A 94 13.36 34.51 3.73
N ALA A 95 14.11 34.63 4.83
CA ALA A 95 14.55 33.45 5.59
C ALA A 95 13.35 32.71 6.22
N LYS A 96 12.39 33.44 6.82
CA LYS A 96 11.15 32.87 7.37
C LYS A 96 10.31 32.18 6.29
N GLU A 97 10.18 32.80 5.12
CA GLU A 97 9.46 32.23 3.98
C GLU A 97 10.11 30.93 3.50
N ALA A 98 11.44 30.91 3.36
CA ALA A 98 12.18 29.72 2.98
C ALA A 98 12.00 28.57 4.00
N ASP A 99 12.01 28.88 5.29
CA ASP A 99 11.77 27.89 6.35
C ASP A 99 10.32 27.39 6.35
N LEU A 100 9.35 28.27 6.11
CA LEU A 100 7.94 27.89 5.99
C LEU A 100 7.72 26.96 4.79
N LEU A 101 8.34 27.26 3.65
CA LEU A 101 8.27 26.41 2.46
C LEU A 101 8.89 25.03 2.71
N ARG A 102 10.02 24.96 3.42
CA ARG A 102 10.63 23.67 3.83
C ARG A 102 9.66 22.84 4.68
N ARG A 103 9.03 23.45 5.69
CA ARG A 103 8.05 22.77 6.55
C ARG A 103 6.82 22.31 5.76
N TYR A 104 6.31 23.15 4.86
CA TYR A 104 5.20 22.80 3.99
C TYR A 104 5.51 21.60 3.11
N ASN A 105 6.70 21.58 2.49
CA ASN A 105 7.12 20.47 1.65
C ASN A 105 7.25 19.15 2.44
N LEU A 106 7.83 19.20 3.63
CA LEU A 106 7.93 18.04 4.52
C LEU A 106 6.54 17.52 4.90
N LEU A 107 5.65 18.41 5.35
CA LEU A 107 4.29 18.04 5.72
C LEU A 107 3.52 17.47 4.53
N SER A 108 3.69 18.04 3.34
CA SER A 108 3.08 17.52 2.12
C SER A 108 3.55 16.10 1.78
N GLN A 109 4.83 15.78 2.03
CA GLN A 109 5.36 14.43 1.85
C GLN A 109 4.78 13.47 2.88
N GLU A 110 4.72 13.86 4.16
CA GLU A 110 4.12 13.04 5.22
C GLU A 110 2.65 12.74 4.94
N VAL A 111 1.88 13.75 4.52
CA VAL A 111 0.47 13.58 4.13
C VAL A 111 0.33 12.62 2.95
N ALA A 112 1.25 12.67 1.96
CA ALA A 112 1.23 11.75 0.84
C ALA A 112 1.48 10.30 1.30
N GLU A 113 2.38 10.09 2.26
CA GLU A 113 2.66 8.76 2.79
C GLU A 113 1.51 8.21 3.64
N LEU A 114 0.93 9.05 4.51
CA LEU A 114 -0.26 8.69 5.30
C LEU A 114 -1.45 8.30 4.41
N LYS A 115 -1.62 8.97 3.26
CA LYS A 115 -2.66 8.60 2.29
C LYS A 115 -2.45 7.20 1.72
N LYS A 116 -1.21 6.80 1.42
CA LYS A 116 -0.91 5.43 0.96
C LYS A 116 -1.20 4.41 2.04
N GLU A 117 -0.81 4.69 3.28
CA GLU A 117 -1.06 3.81 4.43
C GLU A 117 -2.58 3.61 4.66
N ILE A 118 -3.38 4.68 4.58
CA ILE A 118 -4.84 4.59 4.69
C ILE A 118 -5.41 3.69 3.59
N GLU A 119 -4.94 3.82 2.35
CA GLU A 119 -5.41 2.98 1.25
C GLU A 119 -5.02 1.51 1.44
N TYR A 120 -3.80 1.25 1.89
CA TYR A 120 -3.36 -0.11 2.22
C TYR A 120 -4.21 -0.73 3.33
N ARG A 121 -4.53 0.03 4.39
CA ARG A 121 -5.42 -0.42 5.47
C ARG A 121 -6.81 -0.74 4.97
N LYS A 122 -7.40 0.09 4.11
CA LYS A 122 -8.71 -0.19 3.49
C LYS A 122 -8.69 -1.50 2.70
N GLN A 123 -7.61 -1.76 1.95
CA GLN A 123 -7.47 -3.02 1.22
C GLN A 123 -7.38 -4.22 2.17
N LEU A 124 -6.66 -4.09 3.29
CA LEU A 124 -6.60 -5.14 4.32
C LEU A 124 -7.97 -5.39 4.96
N GLU A 125 -8.71 -4.33 5.30
CA GLU A 125 -10.07 -4.45 5.83
C GLU A 125 -11.01 -5.16 4.85
N ALA A 126 -10.92 -4.85 3.55
CA ALA A 126 -11.67 -5.54 2.51
C ALA A 126 -11.30 -7.03 2.41
N LYS A 127 -10.00 -7.37 2.49
CA LYS A 127 -9.53 -8.76 2.54
C LYS A 127 -10.07 -9.50 3.78
N ILE A 128 -10.02 -8.87 4.94
CA ILE A 128 -10.55 -9.42 6.19
C ILE A 128 -12.05 -9.68 6.07
N ALA A 129 -12.82 -8.74 5.51
CA ALA A 129 -14.25 -8.91 5.28
C ALA A 129 -14.54 -10.09 4.33
N ALA A 130 -13.77 -10.23 3.25
CA ALA A 130 -13.91 -11.35 2.32
C ALA A 130 -13.59 -12.71 2.98
N LEU A 131 -12.54 -12.78 3.79
CA LEU A 131 -12.20 -13.99 4.55
C LEU A 131 -13.27 -14.35 5.57
N LYS A 132 -13.80 -13.37 6.32
CA LYS A 132 -14.92 -13.57 7.25
C LYS A 132 -16.16 -14.12 6.54
N ALA A 133 -16.47 -13.61 5.34
CA ALA A 133 -17.58 -14.12 4.55
C ALA A 133 -17.37 -15.57 4.10
N LYS A 134 -16.14 -15.94 3.70
CA LYS A 134 -15.79 -17.33 3.37
C LYS A 134 -15.91 -18.24 4.60
N LEU A 135 -15.43 -17.80 5.75
CA LEU A 135 -15.54 -18.54 7.01
C LEU A 135 -17.00 -18.82 7.36
N LYS A 136 -17.87 -17.80 7.33
CA LYS A 136 -19.30 -17.95 7.60
C LYS A 136 -19.99 -18.96 6.65
N LYS A 137 -19.60 -18.95 5.36
CA LYS A 137 -20.09 -19.95 4.40
C LYS A 137 -19.62 -21.36 4.78
N ALA A 138 -18.35 -21.53 5.11
CA ALA A 138 -17.81 -22.81 5.56
C ALA A 138 -18.50 -23.31 6.84
N GLU A 139 -18.69 -22.44 7.83
CA GLU A 139 -19.43 -22.74 9.07
C GLU A 139 -20.85 -23.21 8.78
N SER A 140 -21.58 -22.52 7.89
CA SER A 140 -22.93 -22.94 7.51
C SER A 140 -22.96 -24.30 6.80
N LYS A 141 -21.93 -24.60 5.99
CA LYS A 141 -21.77 -25.91 5.33
C LYS A 141 -21.52 -27.00 6.37
N VAL A 142 -20.60 -26.76 7.31
CA VAL A 142 -20.29 -27.68 8.41
C VAL A 142 -21.53 -27.93 9.26
N GLU A 143 -22.29 -26.89 9.60
CA GLU A 143 -23.52 -27.03 10.38
C GLU A 143 -24.60 -27.84 9.64
N LYS A 144 -24.76 -27.61 8.33
CA LYS A 144 -25.67 -28.43 7.50
C LYS A 144 -25.26 -29.90 7.49
N LEU A 145 -23.98 -30.19 7.32
CA LEU A 145 -23.44 -31.55 7.34
C LEU A 145 -23.60 -32.19 8.73
N ARG A 146 -23.35 -31.44 9.79
CA ARG A 146 -23.54 -31.90 11.17
C ARG A 146 -25.00 -32.25 11.44
N ARG A 147 -25.95 -31.41 11.02
CA ARG A 147 -27.38 -31.70 11.15
C ARG A 147 -27.77 -32.94 10.35
N ALA A 148 -27.32 -33.05 9.11
CA ALA A 148 -27.55 -34.23 8.29
C ALA A 148 -27.00 -35.49 8.97
N PHE A 149 -25.78 -35.42 9.50
CA PHE A 149 -25.17 -36.53 10.23
C PHE A 149 -25.95 -36.92 11.49
N MET A 150 -26.41 -35.94 12.28
CA MET A 150 -27.22 -36.18 13.48
C MET A 150 -28.61 -36.75 13.16
N ALA A 151 -29.17 -36.46 11.99
CA ALA A 151 -30.47 -36.97 11.55
C ALA A 151 -30.43 -38.41 11.01
N LEU A 152 -29.24 -38.96 10.75
CA LEU A 152 -29.10 -40.34 10.27
C LEU A 152 -29.58 -41.34 11.33
N PRO A 153 -30.23 -42.45 10.93
CA PRO A 153 -30.73 -43.43 11.87
C PRO A 153 -29.59 -44.13 12.62
N LYS A 154 -29.76 -44.24 13.95
CA LYS A 154 -28.85 -44.98 14.85
C LYS A 154 -29.23 -46.46 14.97
N SER A 155 -30.38 -46.86 14.45
CA SER A 155 -30.85 -48.24 14.43
C SER A 155 -31.59 -48.54 13.12
N TYR A 156 -31.61 -49.82 12.74
CA TYR A 156 -32.28 -50.30 11.55
C TYR A 156 -33.09 -51.56 11.85
N ARG A 157 -34.34 -51.60 11.40
CA ARG A 157 -35.20 -52.79 11.47
C ARG A 157 -35.05 -53.60 10.20
N VAL A 158 -34.63 -54.86 10.35
CA VAL A 158 -34.43 -55.81 9.25
C VAL A 158 -35.76 -56.16 8.60
N VAL A 159 -35.82 -56.05 7.27
CA VAL A 159 -36.98 -56.45 6.45
C VAL A 159 -36.66 -57.77 5.73
N LYS A 160 -37.69 -58.53 5.36
CA LYS A 160 -37.52 -59.77 4.60
C LYS A 160 -36.70 -59.54 3.32
N GLY A 161 -35.61 -60.29 3.18
CA GLY A 161 -34.69 -60.21 2.04
C GLY A 161 -33.50 -59.26 2.25
N ASP A 162 -33.42 -58.55 3.37
CA ASP A 162 -32.22 -57.78 3.70
C ASP A 162 -31.03 -58.71 3.99
N THR A 163 -29.83 -58.24 3.65
CA THR A 163 -28.54 -58.81 4.06
C THR A 163 -27.71 -57.72 4.72
N LEU A 164 -26.71 -58.06 5.54
CA LEU A 164 -25.84 -57.04 6.15
C LEU A 164 -25.15 -56.15 5.09
N TRP A 165 -24.78 -56.74 3.95
CA TRP A 165 -24.27 -56.05 2.77
C TRP A 165 -25.28 -55.06 2.19
N GLY A 166 -26.53 -55.51 2.01
CA GLY A 166 -27.62 -54.67 1.51
C GLY A 166 -27.96 -53.52 2.46
N ILE A 167 -27.95 -53.77 3.78
CA ILE A 167 -28.20 -52.73 4.79
C ILE A 167 -27.09 -51.68 4.77
N ALA A 168 -25.82 -52.09 4.75
CA ALA A 168 -24.68 -51.18 4.68
C ALA A 168 -24.66 -50.35 3.38
N SER A 169 -25.13 -50.93 2.28
CA SER A 169 -25.23 -50.25 0.97
C SER A 169 -26.28 -49.13 0.92
N LYS A 170 -27.21 -49.05 1.88
CA LYS A 170 -28.24 -48.00 1.86
C LYS A 170 -27.60 -46.63 2.10
N SER A 171 -28.02 -45.62 1.34
CA SER A 171 -27.44 -44.27 1.36
C SER A 171 -27.52 -43.58 2.73
N TYR A 172 -28.59 -43.86 3.49
CA TYR A 172 -28.81 -43.33 4.84
C TYR A 172 -28.16 -44.17 5.95
N ILE A 173 -27.51 -45.29 5.61
CA ILE A 173 -26.72 -46.10 6.53
C ILE A 173 -25.24 -45.75 6.34
N TYR A 174 -24.53 -46.42 5.43
CA TYR A 174 -23.12 -46.12 5.15
C TYR A 174 -22.84 -45.79 3.69
N ASN A 175 -23.82 -46.00 2.80
CA ASN A 175 -23.62 -45.87 1.34
C ASN A 175 -22.44 -46.71 0.81
N ASP A 176 -22.01 -47.72 1.57
CA ASP A 176 -20.84 -48.54 1.30
C ASP A 176 -21.12 -49.98 1.75
N PRO A 177 -21.36 -50.92 0.81
CA PRO A 177 -21.62 -52.31 1.14
C PRO A 177 -20.44 -52.98 1.86
N TRP A 178 -19.21 -52.49 1.70
CA TRP A 178 -18.00 -53.06 2.30
C TRP A 178 -17.87 -52.76 3.80
N GLN A 179 -18.75 -51.94 4.36
CA GLN A 179 -18.78 -51.61 5.79
C GLN A 179 -19.74 -52.49 6.59
N TRP A 180 -20.34 -53.53 5.97
CA TRP A 180 -21.22 -54.47 6.66
C TRP A 180 -20.60 -55.09 7.95
N PRO A 181 -19.28 -55.35 8.07
CA PRO A 181 -18.72 -55.90 9.30
C PRO A 181 -18.86 -54.96 10.50
N LEU A 182 -19.03 -53.65 10.29
CA LEU A 182 -19.28 -52.70 11.39
C LEU A 182 -20.65 -52.96 12.03
N ILE A 183 -21.66 -53.25 11.21
CA ILE A 183 -23.00 -53.62 11.69
C ILE A 183 -22.92 -54.95 12.45
N TYR A 184 -22.20 -55.92 11.89
CA TYR A 184 -22.02 -57.21 12.53
C TYR A 184 -21.32 -57.10 13.88
N LYS A 185 -20.17 -56.41 13.93
CA LYS A 185 -19.37 -56.21 15.16
C LYS A 185 -20.17 -55.49 16.25
N ALA A 186 -21.01 -54.53 15.90
CA ALA A 186 -21.84 -53.81 16.85
C ALA A 186 -23.03 -54.62 17.40
N ASN A 187 -23.41 -55.72 16.74
CA ASN A 187 -24.60 -56.53 17.08
C ASN A 187 -24.26 -58.03 17.22
N ARG A 188 -23.03 -58.35 17.63
CA ARG A 188 -22.52 -59.73 17.79
C ARG A 188 -23.36 -60.57 18.76
N ASP A 189 -23.97 -59.91 19.74
CA ASP A 189 -24.88 -60.49 20.72
C ASP A 189 -26.17 -61.01 20.07
N GLN A 190 -26.65 -60.36 19.01
CA GLN A 190 -27.88 -60.73 18.30
C GLN A 190 -27.62 -61.59 17.04
N ILE A 191 -26.43 -61.48 16.44
CA ILE A 191 -26.09 -62.12 15.18
C ILE A 191 -25.03 -63.20 15.44
N LYS A 192 -25.44 -64.48 15.42
CA LYS A 192 -24.50 -65.61 15.54
C LYS A 192 -23.76 -65.91 14.24
N ASN A 193 -24.46 -65.80 13.11
CA ASN A 193 -23.88 -65.99 11.78
C ASN A 193 -24.17 -64.74 10.92
N PRO A 194 -23.14 -64.04 10.41
CA PRO A 194 -23.33 -62.82 9.64
C PRO A 194 -24.11 -62.99 8.32
N HIS A 195 -24.24 -64.23 7.82
CA HIS A 195 -25.04 -64.54 6.64
C HIS A 195 -26.51 -64.85 6.96
N LEU A 196 -26.88 -64.97 8.25
CA LEU A 196 -28.22 -65.37 8.67
C LEU A 196 -28.81 -64.31 9.61
N ILE A 197 -29.60 -63.41 9.03
CA ILE A 197 -30.38 -62.39 9.75
C ILE A 197 -31.87 -62.59 9.47
N TYR A 198 -32.71 -62.24 10.45
CA TYR A 198 -34.15 -62.50 10.42
C TYR A 198 -34.97 -61.20 10.35
N PRO A 199 -36.14 -61.20 9.70
CA PRO A 199 -37.05 -60.06 9.70
C PRO A 199 -37.41 -59.61 11.12
N ASN A 200 -37.67 -58.31 11.29
CA ASN A 200 -38.02 -57.63 12.54
C ASN A 200 -36.91 -57.49 13.58
N GLN A 201 -35.71 -58.05 13.36
CA GLN A 201 -34.54 -57.74 14.20
C GLN A 201 -34.19 -56.24 14.10
N VAL A 202 -33.73 -55.64 15.20
CA VAL A 202 -33.33 -54.23 15.25
C VAL A 202 -31.84 -54.15 15.54
N PHE A 203 -31.06 -53.72 14.56
CA PHE A 203 -29.62 -53.57 14.69
C PHE A 203 -29.24 -52.13 15.02
N ALA A 204 -28.28 -51.98 15.94
CA ALA A 204 -27.58 -50.74 16.19
C ALA A 204 -26.64 -50.42 15.00
N ILE A 205 -26.64 -49.16 14.58
CA ILE A 205 -25.80 -48.64 13.50
C ILE A 205 -24.76 -47.70 14.11
N PRO A 206 -23.51 -48.15 14.33
CA PRO A 206 -22.48 -47.32 14.94
C PRO A 206 -22.08 -46.14 14.05
N ARG A 207 -22.23 -44.91 14.56
CA ARG A 207 -21.86 -43.67 13.85
C ARG A 207 -20.53 -43.06 14.29
N ASN A 208 -20.12 -43.29 15.54
CA ASN A 208 -18.84 -42.82 16.06
C ASN A 208 -17.77 -43.92 15.86
N ILE A 209 -17.34 -44.08 14.62
CA ILE A 209 -16.38 -45.09 14.17
C ILE A 209 -15.09 -44.41 13.70
N THR A 210 -13.95 -44.86 14.21
CA THR A 210 -12.64 -44.38 13.75
C THR A 210 -12.35 -44.89 12.35
N ALA A 211 -11.55 -44.14 11.59
CA ALA A 211 -11.17 -44.54 10.23
C ALA A 211 -10.49 -45.92 10.20
N GLU A 212 -9.64 -46.22 11.19
CA GLU A 212 -9.02 -47.54 11.36
C GLU A 212 -10.03 -48.69 11.36
N LYS A 213 -11.12 -48.55 12.12
CA LYS A 213 -12.18 -49.57 12.17
C LYS A 213 -12.90 -49.74 10.84
N VAL A 214 -13.06 -48.65 10.08
CA VAL A 214 -13.65 -48.68 8.74
C VAL A 214 -12.75 -49.43 7.76
N ILE A 215 -11.44 -49.18 7.80
CA ILE A 215 -10.45 -49.90 6.98
C ILE A 215 -10.47 -51.39 7.32
N GLU A 216 -10.45 -51.72 8.61
CA GLU A 216 -10.48 -53.11 9.07
C GLU A 216 -11.75 -53.82 8.60
N ALA A 217 -12.91 -53.16 8.73
CA ALA A 217 -14.18 -53.67 8.22
C ALA A 217 -14.14 -53.88 6.71
N ARG A 218 -13.56 -52.95 5.94
CA ARG A 218 -13.42 -53.11 4.48
C ARG A 218 -12.48 -54.25 4.11
N LYS A 219 -11.37 -54.43 4.83
CA LYS A 219 -10.44 -55.57 4.67
C LYS A 219 -11.14 -56.90 4.96
N GLU A 220 -11.95 -56.96 6.01
CA GLU A 220 -12.73 -58.15 6.36
C GLU A 220 -13.79 -58.45 5.30
N ALA A 221 -14.52 -57.44 4.84
CA ALA A 221 -15.52 -57.58 3.79
C ALA A 221 -14.92 -58.08 2.46
N LEU A 222 -13.72 -57.64 2.09
CA LEU A 222 -13.00 -58.12 0.90
C LEU A 222 -12.63 -59.61 0.96
N ARG A 223 -12.49 -60.19 2.16
CA ARG A 223 -12.21 -61.62 2.35
C ARG A 223 -13.47 -62.50 2.23
N THR A 224 -14.65 -61.88 2.23
CA THR A 224 -15.94 -62.59 2.20
C THR A 224 -16.68 -62.29 0.90
N PRO A 225 -17.12 -63.30 0.13
CA PRO A 225 -17.88 -63.04 -1.09
C PRO A 225 -19.25 -62.42 -0.76
N PRO A 226 -19.73 -61.46 -1.57
CA PRO A 226 -21.04 -60.87 -1.38
C PRO A 226 -22.14 -61.93 -1.58
N PRO A 227 -23.25 -61.88 -0.81
CA PRO A 227 -24.36 -62.81 -0.97
C PRO A 227 -24.99 -62.75 -2.38
N PRO A 228 -25.56 -63.86 -2.89
CA PRO A 228 -26.24 -63.88 -4.17
C PRO A 228 -27.32 -62.78 -4.26
N GLY A 229 -27.31 -62.01 -5.34
CA GLY A 229 -28.29 -60.94 -5.58
C GLY A 229 -27.87 -59.54 -5.10
N VAL A 230 -26.84 -59.41 -4.27
CA VAL A 230 -26.26 -58.10 -3.94
C VAL A 230 -25.19 -57.77 -4.99
N LYS A 231 -25.39 -56.71 -5.76
CA LYS A 231 -24.37 -56.17 -6.67
C LYS A 231 -23.60 -55.07 -5.93
N PRO A 232 -22.47 -55.37 -5.24
CA PRO A 232 -21.74 -54.33 -4.54
C PRO A 232 -21.21 -53.31 -5.54
N LYS A 233 -21.23 -52.02 -5.14
CA LYS A 233 -20.55 -50.97 -5.90
C LYS A 233 -19.08 -51.37 -6.03
N LYS A 234 -18.57 -51.45 -7.27
CA LYS A 234 -17.14 -51.68 -7.52
C LYS A 234 -16.39 -50.48 -6.95
N VAL A 235 -15.60 -50.72 -5.92
CA VAL A 235 -14.70 -49.73 -5.33
C VAL A 235 -13.29 -50.24 -5.57
N GLY A 236 -12.39 -49.36 -6.01
CA GLY A 236 -10.98 -49.71 -6.19
C GLY A 236 -10.33 -50.12 -4.85
N PRO A 237 -9.12 -50.71 -4.90
CA PRO A 237 -8.31 -50.89 -3.70
C PRO A 237 -8.19 -49.53 -2.98
N VAL A 238 -8.41 -49.52 -1.67
CA VAL A 238 -8.18 -48.31 -0.87
C VAL A 238 -6.67 -48.11 -0.86
N ARG A 239 -6.18 -47.09 -1.55
CA ARG A 239 -4.77 -46.69 -1.46
C ARG A 239 -4.49 -46.28 -0.02
N ALA A 240 -3.37 -46.73 0.55
CA ALA A 240 -3.06 -46.46 1.95
C ALA A 240 -2.94 -44.95 2.23
N GLU A 241 -2.59 -44.20 1.20
CA GLU A 241 -2.42 -42.75 1.18
C GLU A 241 -3.76 -41.99 1.17
N ASP A 242 -4.84 -42.62 0.71
CA ASP A 242 -6.19 -42.03 0.63
C ASP A 242 -7.03 -42.27 1.89
N VAL A 243 -6.45 -42.89 2.93
CA VAL A 243 -7.17 -43.17 4.16
C VAL A 243 -7.08 -41.94 5.08
N PRO A 244 -8.18 -41.18 5.27
CA PRO A 244 -8.21 -40.13 6.27
C PRO A 244 -7.98 -40.71 7.67
N SER A 245 -7.09 -40.11 8.47
CA SER A 245 -6.75 -40.59 9.81
C SER A 245 -7.89 -40.43 10.83
N THR A 246 -8.88 -39.58 10.51
CA THR A 246 -9.94 -39.18 11.44
C THR A 246 -11.34 -39.53 10.90
N ALA A 247 -12.25 -39.96 11.78
CA ALA A 247 -13.63 -40.33 11.45
C ALA A 247 -14.40 -39.26 10.66
N THR A 248 -14.18 -38.00 10.99
CA THR A 248 -14.80 -36.82 10.35
C THR A 248 -14.37 -36.65 8.90
N ASP A 249 -13.12 -36.98 8.62
CA ASP A 249 -12.47 -36.77 7.33
C ASP A 249 -12.87 -37.89 6.34
N TYR A 250 -13.19 -39.09 6.86
CA TYR A 250 -13.87 -40.15 6.11
C TYR A 250 -15.31 -39.80 5.72
N PHE A 251 -16.06 -39.15 6.62
CA PHE A 251 -17.43 -38.70 6.32
C PHE A 251 -17.45 -37.61 5.24
N LEU A 252 -16.49 -36.68 5.24
CA LEU A 252 -16.35 -35.66 4.21
C LEU A 252 -15.93 -36.24 2.86
N PHE A 253 -14.96 -37.15 2.83
CA PHE A 253 -14.51 -37.85 1.61
C PHE A 253 -15.62 -38.62 0.88
N MET A 254 -16.60 -39.14 1.63
CA MET A 254 -17.74 -39.88 1.07
C MET A 254 -18.90 -38.97 0.60
N HIS A 255 -18.82 -37.66 0.85
CA HIS A 255 -19.89 -36.67 0.61
C HIS A 255 -19.45 -35.43 -0.21
N GLU A 256 -18.27 -35.46 -0.82
CA GLU A 256 -17.91 -34.58 -1.95
C GLU A 256 -18.59 -35.03 -3.25
#